data_AF-A0A0S6UKT2-F1
#
_entry.id   AF-A0A0S6UKT2-F1
#
_cell.length_a   1.000
_cell.length_b   1.000
_cell.length_c   1.000
_cell.angle_alpha   90.00
_cell.angle_beta   90.00
_cell.angle_gamma   90.00
#
_symmetry.space_group_name_H-M   'P 1'
#
loop_
_entity.id
_entity.type
_entity.pdbx_description
1 polymer ?
#
loop_
_entity_poly.entity_id
_entity_poly.type
_entity_poly.pdbx_seq_one_letter_code
_entity_poly.pdbx_strand_id
1 'polypeptide(L)'
;MLSGGLGDLLNQLQQGGHGDAAKSWVGKGENKPIAPGDLASALGADQIESLSAQSGLSREELLSGLSQYLPQVVDHLTPDGRLPTENELSGRI
;
A
#
# COMPACT_ATOMS: atom_id res chain seq x y z
N MET A 1 13.39 4.82 7.22
CA MET A 1 12.75 5.57 6.11
C MET A 1 11.76 4.74 5.26
N LEU A 2 11.75 3.40 5.34
CA LEU A 2 10.81 2.56 4.58
C LEU A 2 9.45 2.36 5.27
N SER A 3 9.41 2.48 6.60
CA SER A 3 8.21 2.52 7.45
C SER A 3 7.33 3.75 7.19
N GLY A 4 7.91 4.86 6.74
CA GLY A 4 7.19 6.08 6.37
C GLY A 4 6.33 5.93 5.12
N GLY A 5 6.80 5.17 4.11
CA GLY A 5 6.11 5.08 2.81
C GLY A 5 4.80 4.28 2.87
N LEU A 6 4.79 3.13 3.53
CA LEU A 6 3.58 2.32 3.68
C LEU A 6 2.56 2.96 4.63
N GLY A 7 3.03 3.58 5.71
CA GLY A 7 2.17 4.32 6.63
C GLY A 7 1.50 5.52 5.95
N ASP A 8 2.25 6.28 5.15
CA ASP A 8 1.72 7.40 4.38
C ASP A 8 0.71 6.94 3.34
N LEU A 9 1.00 5.86 2.62
CA LEU A 9 0.11 5.28 1.63
C LEU A 9 -1.23 4.82 2.24
N LEU A 10 -1.22 4.18 3.41
CA LEU A 10 -2.45 3.81 4.11
C LEU A 10 -3.22 5.04 4.59
N ASN A 11 -2.50 6.11 4.96
CA ASN A 11 -3.11 7.39 5.32
C ASN A 11 -3.78 8.05 4.11
N GLN A 12 -3.11 8.07 2.96
CA GLN A 12 -3.64 8.55 1.69
C GLN A 12 -4.88 7.78 1.26
N LEU A 13 -4.87 6.45 1.40
CA LEU A 13 -6.05 5.61 1.15
C LEU A 13 -7.20 5.94 2.10
N GLN A 14 -6.92 6.17 3.38
CA GLN A 14 -7.93 6.62 4.35
C GLN A 14 -8.51 7.99 3.96
N GLN A 15 -7.67 8.95 3.57
CA GLN A 15 -8.09 10.28 3.12
C GLN A 15 -8.87 10.24 1.80
N GLY A 16 -8.53 9.30 0.91
CA GLY A 16 -9.21 9.06 -0.37
C GLY A 16 -10.54 8.30 -0.25
N GLY A 17 -10.99 7.95 0.96
CA GLY A 17 -12.24 7.21 1.19
C GLY A 17 -12.10 5.68 1.16
N HIS A 18 -10.89 5.16 0.96
CA HIS A 18 -10.57 3.72 0.95
C HIS A 18 -10.06 3.21 2.30
N GLY A 19 -10.40 3.90 3.38
CA GLY A 19 -9.96 3.53 4.73
C GLY A 19 -10.40 2.14 5.18
N ASP A 20 -11.52 1.64 4.65
CA ASP A 20 -12.01 0.28 4.92
C ASP A 20 -11.12 -0.79 4.28
N ALA A 21 -10.64 -0.54 3.06
CA ALA A 21 -9.68 -1.41 2.38
C ALA A 21 -8.33 -1.39 3.11
N ALA A 22 -7.80 -0.20 3.40
CA ALA A 22 -6.57 -0.03 4.18
C ALA A 22 -6.61 -0.77 5.53
N LYS A 23 -7.73 -0.68 6.27
CA LYS A 23 -7.92 -1.40 7.52
C LYS A 23 -8.01 -2.92 7.33
N SER A 24 -8.63 -3.38 6.25
CA SER A 24 -8.71 -4.82 5.94
C SER A 24 -7.34 -5.43 5.74
N TRP A 25 -6.44 -4.69 5.07
CA TRP A 25 -5.07 -5.16 4.81
C TRP A 25 -4.20 -5.18 6.05
N VAL A 26 -4.45 -4.26 6.99
CA VAL A 26 -3.72 -4.23 8.26
C VAL A 26 -4.26 -5.27 9.24
N GLY A 27 -5.54 -5.63 9.13
CA GLY A 27 -6.22 -6.58 10.01
C GLY A 27 -5.95 -8.04 9.64
N LYS A 28 -6.45 -8.98 10.46
CA LYS A 28 -6.32 -10.43 10.22
C LYS A 28 -7.45 -11.01 9.35
N GLY A 29 -8.12 -10.14 8.58
CA GLY A 29 -9.32 -10.49 7.80
C GLY A 29 -8.99 -10.72 6.34
N GLU A 30 -10.03 -10.93 5.52
CA GLU A 30 -9.86 -11.00 4.08
C GLU A 30 -9.50 -9.62 3.51
N ASN A 31 -8.43 -9.55 2.72
CA ASN A 31 -7.99 -8.31 2.09
C ASN A 31 -9.01 -7.84 1.07
N LYS A 32 -9.58 -6.66 1.27
CA LYS A 32 -10.48 -6.08 0.29
C LYS A 32 -9.70 -5.70 -0.97
N PRO A 33 -10.20 -6.06 -2.16
CA PRO A 33 -9.62 -5.57 -3.40
C PRO A 33 -9.80 -4.05 -3.50
N ILE A 34 -8.88 -3.40 -4.21
CA ILE A 34 -8.95 -1.98 -4.54
C ILE A 34 -8.82 -1.84 -6.05
N ALA A 35 -9.57 -0.91 -6.66
CA ALA A 35 -9.43 -0.70 -8.09
C ALA A 35 -8.13 0.06 -8.40
N PRO A 36 -7.51 -0.16 -9.57
CA PRO A 36 -6.35 0.62 -10.01
C PRO A 36 -6.60 2.14 -10.01
N GLY A 37 -7.83 2.56 -10.36
CA GLY A 37 -8.22 3.97 -10.35
C GLY A 37 -8.31 4.58 -8.95
N ASP A 38 -8.77 3.80 -7.97
CA ASP A 38 -8.85 4.21 -6.57
C ASP A 38 -7.46 4.37 -5.96
N LEU A 39 -6.56 3.43 -6.27
CA LEU A 39 -5.13 3.54 -5.94
C LEU A 39 -4.52 4.78 -6.58
N ALA A 40 -4.87 5.07 -7.83
CA ALA A 40 -4.34 6.23 -8.54
C ALA A 40 -4.75 7.55 -7.87
N SER A 41 -5.99 7.62 -7.41
CA SER A 41 -6.53 8.77 -6.67
C SER A 41 -5.88 8.94 -5.30
N ALA A 42 -5.64 7.84 -4.58
CA ALA A 42 -4.99 7.86 -3.28
C ALA A 42 -3.50 8.25 -3.37
N LEU A 43 -2.74 7.60 -4.26
CA LEU A 43 -1.31 7.84 -4.45
C LEU A 43 -1.02 9.22 -5.06
N GLY A 44 -1.95 9.75 -5.86
CA GLY A 44 -1.74 10.97 -6.62
C GLY A 44 -0.85 10.77 -7.85
N ALA A 45 -1.00 11.67 -8.81
CA ALA A 45 -0.31 11.56 -10.10
C ALA A 45 1.23 11.62 -9.98
N ASP A 46 1.75 12.47 -9.09
CA ASP A 46 3.19 12.68 -8.90
C ASP A 46 3.91 11.42 -8.39
N GLN A 47 3.32 10.75 -7.40
CA GLN A 47 3.88 9.53 -6.84
C GLN A 47 3.87 8.39 -7.87
N ILE A 48 2.78 8.27 -8.63
CA ILE A 48 2.63 7.27 -9.69
C ILE A 48 3.64 7.52 -10.80
N GLU A 49 3.85 8.77 -11.20
CA GLU A 49 4.84 9.13 -12.22
C GLU A 49 6.26 8.81 -11.75
N SER A 50 6.59 9.13 -10.49
CA SER A 50 7.86 8.75 -9.88
C SER A 50 8.08 7.23 -9.84
N LEU A 51 7.06 6.45 -9.50
CA LEU A 51 7.13 4.98 -9.47
C LEU A 51 7.20 4.37 -10.87
N SER A 52 6.47 4.94 -11.83
CA SER A 52 6.49 4.54 -13.24
C SER A 52 7.87 4.79 -13.84
N ALA A 53 8.48 5.95 -13.58
CA ALA A 53 9.83 6.27 -14.02
C ALA A 53 10.90 5.34 -13.41
N GLN A 54 10.74 4.95 -12.15
CA GLN A 54 11.67 4.04 -11.47
C GLN A 54 11.52 2.58 -11.92
N SER A 55 10.29 2.11 -12.11
CA SER A 55 10.00 0.74 -12.51
C SER A 55 10.13 0.51 -14.01
N GLY A 56 10.06 1.57 -14.82
CA GLY A 56 9.94 1.50 -16.27
C GLY A 56 8.58 0.99 -16.76
N LEU A 57 7.61 0.77 -15.85
CA LEU A 57 6.28 0.30 -16.17
C LEU A 57 5.38 1.45 -16.56
N SER A 58 4.44 1.21 -17.48
CA SER A 58 3.34 2.13 -17.75
C SER A 58 2.48 2.31 -16.50
N ARG A 59 1.86 3.47 -16.37
CA ARG A 59 0.96 3.81 -15.25
C ARG A 59 -0.08 2.72 -14.98
N GLU A 60 -0.70 2.20 -16.03
CA GLU A 60 -1.75 1.17 -15.92
C GLU A 60 -1.18 -0.15 -15.39
N GLU A 61 -0.05 -0.61 -15.92
CA GLU A 61 0.64 -1.82 -15.46
C GLU A 61 1.07 -1.71 -13.99
N LEU A 62 1.63 -0.55 -13.62
CA LEU A 62 2.02 -0.26 -12.25
C LEU A 62 0.80 -0.31 -11.32
N LEU A 63 -0.28 0.40 -11.65
CA LEU A 63 -1.48 0.44 -10.82
C LEU A 63 -2.17 -0.92 -10.72
N SER A 64 -2.19 -1.68 -11.83
CA SER A 64 -2.72 -3.05 -11.84
C SER A 64 -1.92 -3.95 -10.91
N GLY A 65 -0.59 -3.93 -11.01
CA GLY A 65 0.31 -4.66 -10.11
C GLY A 65 0.12 -4.25 -8.65
N LEU A 66 0.10 -2.95 -8.36
CA LEU A 66 -0.13 -2.44 -7.01
C LEU A 66 -1.50 -2.90 -6.48
N SER A 67 -2.56 -2.83 -7.28
CA SER A 67 -3.90 -3.26 -6.86
C SER A 67 -3.98 -4.72 -6.44
N GLN A 68 -3.18 -5.57 -7.09
CA GLN A 68 -3.17 -7.01 -6.86
C GLN A 68 -2.24 -7.41 -5.71
N TYR A 69 -1.04 -6.82 -5.64
CA TYR A 69 0.00 -7.27 -4.71
C TYR A 69 0.08 -6.45 -3.43
N LEU A 70 -0.22 -5.15 -3.47
CA LEU A 70 -0.10 -4.26 -2.31
C LEU A 70 -0.93 -4.73 -1.11
N PRO A 71 -2.20 -5.19 -1.26
CA PRO A 71 -2.98 -5.70 -0.13
C PRO A 71 -2.29 -6.85 0.59
N GLN A 72 -1.72 -7.79 -0.17
CA GLN A 72 -1.02 -8.95 0.39
C GLN A 72 0.30 -8.58 1.05
N VAL A 73 1.02 -7.60 0.49
CA VAL A 73 2.27 -7.10 1.08
C VAL A 73 1.99 -6.43 2.44
N VAL A 74 0.93 -5.61 2.53
CA VAL A 74 0.54 -4.98 3.79
C VAL A 74 0.17 -6.05 4.82
N ASP A 75 -0.72 -6.98 4.47
CA ASP A 75 -1.15 -8.08 5.34
C ASP A 75 0.02 -8.90 5.88
N HIS A 76 0.95 -9.29 5.00
CA HIS A 76 2.13 -10.06 5.39
C HIS A 76 3.07 -9.27 6.33
N LEU A 77 3.09 -7.94 6.19
CA LEU A 77 3.84 -7.07 7.09
C LEU A 77 3.10 -6.83 8.41
N THR A 78 1.78 -7.00 8.49
CA THR A 78 0.94 -6.74 9.67
C THR A 78 0.34 -8.00 10.32
N PRO A 79 1.15 -9.01 10.70
CA PRO A 79 0.64 -10.26 11.28
C PRO A 79 -0.09 -10.05 12.62
N ASP A 80 0.23 -8.97 13.32
CA ASP A 80 -0.35 -8.59 14.61
C ASP A 80 -1.58 -7.67 14.49
N GLY A 81 -2.07 -7.41 13.28
CA GLY A 81 -3.18 -6.47 13.10
C GLY A 81 -2.73 -5.00 13.13
N ARG A 82 -1.42 -4.75 12.98
CA ARG A 82 -0.80 -3.43 13.03
C ARG A 82 0.47 -3.43 12.20
N LEU A 83 0.83 -2.26 11.66
CA LEU A 83 2.15 -2.06 11.06
C LEU A 83 3.25 -2.30 12.10
N PRO A 84 4.27 -3.11 11.75
CA PRO A 84 5.37 -3.42 12.65
C PRO A 84 6.19 -2.16 12.86
N THR A 85 6.69 -1.99 14.07
CA THR A 85 7.59 -0.89 14.38
C THR A 85 8.95 -1.07 13.68
N GLU A 86 9.71 0.00 13.48
CA GLU A 86 11.06 -0.08 12.89
C GLU A 86 11.99 -1.04 13.64
N ASN A 87 11.81 -1.15 14.96
CA ASN A 87 12.53 -2.09 15.80
C ASN A 87 12.17 -3.55 15.48
N GLU A 88 10.88 -3.83 15.25
CA GLU A 88 10.40 -5.16 14.90
C GLU A 88 10.83 -5.56 13.49
N LEU A 89 10.90 -4.63 12.54
CA LEU A 89 11.41 -4.89 11.19
C LEU A 89 12.92 -5.16 11.17
N SER A 90 13.69 -4.41 11.98
CA SER A 90 15.16 -4.55 12.04
C SER A 90 15.60 -5.85 12.72
N GLY A 91 14.75 -6.46 13.56
CA GLY A 91 15.07 -7.73 14.24
C GLY A 91 14.82 -9.00 13.40
N ARG A 92 14.30 -8.88 12.16
CA ARG A 92 13.92 -10.02 11.30
C ARG A 92 14.86 -10.22 10.11
N ILE A 93 15.93 -9.43 10.00
CA ILE A 93 16.94 -9.48 8.93
C ILE A 93 18.29 -9.98 9.44
#